data_AF-A0A6C0DKC7-F1
#
_entry.id   AF-A0A6C0DKC7-F1
#
_cell.length_a   1.000
_cell.length_b   1.000
_cell.length_c   1.000
_cell.angle_alpha   90.00
_cell.angle_beta   90.00
_cell.angle_gamma   90.00
#
_symmetry.space_group_name_H-M   'P 1'
#
loop_
_entity.id
_entity.type
_entity.pdbx_description
1 polymer ?
#
loop_
_entity_poly.entity_id
_entity_poly.type
_entity_poly.pdbx_seq_one_letter_code
_entity_poly.pdbx_strand_id
1 'polypeptide(L)' 'MDLHLIFYFIGIAIVFASHLMMLRGSDGMRNHAFLNLFAGACIAYYFMNKEKYISF' A
#
# COMPACT_ATOMS: atom_id res chain seq x y z
N MET A 1 -3.56 11.50 -16.06
CA MET A 1 -3.74 10.80 -14.77
C MET A 1 -4.49 11.72 -13.84
N ASP A 2 -5.67 11.32 -13.39
CA ASP A 2 -6.51 12.13 -12.51
C ASP A 2 -5.76 12.45 -11.21
N LEU A 3 -5.90 13.68 -10.70
CA LEU A 3 -5.25 14.12 -9.46
C LEU A 3 -5.56 13.18 -8.29
N HIS A 4 -6.77 12.61 -8.30
CA HIS A 4 -7.20 11.58 -7.36
C HIS A 4 -6.28 10.35 -7.35
N LEU A 5 -5.84 9.87 -8.53
CA LEU A 5 -4.98 8.68 -8.64
C LEU A 5 -3.57 8.96 -8.09
N ILE A 6 -3.05 10.17 -8.29
CA ILE A 6 -1.76 10.59 -7.73
C ILE A 6 -1.81 10.58 -6.21
N PHE A 7 -2.82 11.22 -5.62
CA PHE A 7 -2.99 11.22 -4.16
C PHE A 7 -3.16 9.81 -3.61
N TYR A 8 -3.79 8.92 -4.37
CA TYR A 8 -3.95 7.53 -3.98
C TYR A 8 -2.61 6.79 -3.87
N PHE A 9 -1.75 6.90 -4.89
CA PHE A 9 -0.40 6.30 -4.86
C PHE A 9 0.50 6.94 -3.80
N ILE A 10 0.39 8.25 -3.56
CA ILE A 10 1.08 8.92 -2.45
C ILE A 10 0.64 8.33 -1.11
N GLY A 11 -0.67 8.14 -0.91
CA GLY A 11 -1.22 7.50 0.29
C GLY A 11 -0.68 6.09 0.51
N ILE A 12 -0.66 5.26 -0.54
CA ILE A 12 -0.06 3.92 -0.48
C ILE A 12 1.43 3.99 -0.10
N ALA A 13 2.20 4.90 -0.70
CA ALA A 13 3.62 5.05 -0.39
C ALA A 13 3.86 5.42 1.08
N ILE A 14 3.03 6.31 1.65
CA ILE A 14 3.09 6.68 3.07
C ILE A 14 2.78 5.47 3.96
N VAL A 15 1.74 4.70 3.65
CA VAL A 15 1.40 3.46 4.38
C VAL A 15 2.56 2.47 4.35
N PHE A 16 3.19 2.29 3.18
CA PHE A 16 4.36 1.42 3.06
C PHE A 16 5.53 1.90 3.93
N ALA A 17 5.88 3.18 3.84
CA ALA A 17 7.01 3.74 4.59
C ALA A 17 6.80 3.65 6.11
N SER A 18 5.61 4.00 6.60
CA SER A 18 5.31 3.99 8.04
C SER A 18 5.32 2.59 8.62
N HIS A 19 4.76 1.61 7.90
CA HIS A 19 4.68 0.22 8.39
C HIS A 19 5.98 -0.56 8.19
N LEU A 20 6.84 -0.16 7.24
CA LEU A 20 8.17 -0.77 7.08
C LEU A 20 9.02 -0.57 8.35
N MET A 21 8.94 0.60 8.99
CA MET A 21 9.64 0.87 10.25
C MET A 21 9.08 0.05 11.42
N MET A 22 7.78 -0.25 11.39
CA MET A 22 7.11 -1.06 12.41
C MET A 22 7.48 -2.55 12.34
N LEU A 23 8.10 -3.02 11.26
CA LEU A 23 8.55 -4.41 11.13
C LEU A 23 9.63 -4.81 12.15
N ARG A 24 10.36 -3.82 12.68
CA ARG A 24 11.35 -4.00 13.76
C ARG A 24 10.73 -3.95 15.16
N GLY A 25 9.41 -3.83 15.25
CA GLY A 25 8.65 -3.73 16.49
C GLY A 25 8.37 -5.07 17.19
N SER A 26 7.54 -5.01 18.24
CA SER A 26 6.97 -6.18 18.90
C SER A 26 6.09 -6.98 17.93
N ASP A 27 5.80 -8.25 18.26
CA ASP A 27 5.02 -9.13 17.39
C ASP A 27 3.64 -8.55 17.02
N GLY A 28 2.99 -7.85 17.95
CA GLY A 28 1.73 -7.15 17.69
C GLY A 28 1.86 -6.04 16.65
N MET A 29 2.91 -5.20 16.75
CA MET A 29 3.17 -4.14 15.77
C MET A 29 3.59 -4.72 14.42
N ARG A 30 4.33 -5.83 14.42
CA ARG A 30 4.77 -6.50 13.20
C ARG A 30 3.58 -7.12 12.45
N ASN A 31 2.66 -7.77 13.16
CA ASN A 31 1.42 -8.30 12.56
C ASN A 31 0.53 -7.18 12.02
N HIS A 32 0.39 -6.07 12.75
CA HIS A 32 -0.31 -4.89 12.27
C HIS A 32 0.34 -4.32 10.99
N ALA A 33 1.67 -4.25 10.96
CA ALA A 33 2.43 -3.81 9.79
C ALA A 33 2.21 -4.72 8.58
N PHE A 34 2.30 -6.04 8.75
CA PHE A 34 2.07 -6.97 7.65
C PHE A 34 0.66 -6.86 7.06
N LEU A 35 -0.36 -6.74 7.90
CA LEU A 35 -1.75 -6.62 7.44
C LEU A 35 -1.97 -5.33 6.64
N ASN A 36 -1.39 -4.21 7.08
CA ASN A 36 -1.48 -2.93 6.37
C ASN A 36 -0.66 -2.91 5.07
N LEU A 37 0.55 -3.48 5.07
CA LEU A 37 1.36 -3.62 3.86
C LEU A 37 0.66 -4.49 2.81
N PHE A 38 0.06 -5.60 3.25
CA PHE A 38 -0.73 -6.46 2.38
C PHE A 38 -1.96 -5.74 1.82
N ALA A 39 -2.73 -5.05 2.66
CA ALA A 39 -3.88 -4.26 2.23
C ALA A 39 -3.48 -3.17 1.22
N GLY A 40 -2.40 -2.45 1.49
CA GLY A 40 -1.83 -1.44 0.59
C GLY A 40 -1.42 -2.02 -0.77
N ALA A 41 -0.83 -3.23 -0.79
CA ALA A 41 -0.48 -3.92 -2.03
C ALA A 41 -1.72 -4.32 -2.85
N CYS A 42 -2.75 -4.89 -2.22
CA CYS A 42 -4.01 -5.25 -2.89
C CYS A 42 -4.70 -4.02 -3.48
N ILE A 43 -4.68 -2.94 -2.71
CA ILE A 43 -5.22 -1.64 -3.10
C ILE A 43 -4.46 -1.09 -4.33
N ALA A 44 -3.13 -1.08 -4.29
CA ALA A 44 -2.30 -0.65 -5.42
C ALA A 44 -2.58 -1.49 -6.67
N TYR A 45 -2.67 -2.81 -6.50
CA TYR A 45 -2.95 -3.76 -7.57
C TYR A 45 -4.30 -3.49 -8.24
N TYR A 46 -5.36 -3.27 -7.46
CA TYR A 46 -6.70 -2.94 -7.99
C TYR A 46 -6.66 -1.68 -8.86
N PHE A 47 -6.01 -0.61 -8.41
CA PHE A 47 -5.91 0.62 -9.19
C PHE A 47 -5.00 0.46 -10.41
N MET A 48 -3.89 -0.27 -10.31
CA MET A 48 -3.03 -0.55 -11.46
C MET A 48 -3.75 -1.35 -12.55
N ASN A 49 -4.58 -2.32 -12.15
CA ASN A 49 -5.43 -3.07 -13.08
C ASN A 49 -6.51 -2.18 -13.70
N LYS A 50 -7.24 -1.41 -12.86
CA LYS A 50 -8.31 -0.50 -13.32
C LYS A 50 -7.81 0.53 -14.33
N GLU A 51 -6.62 1.07 -14.10
CA GLU A 51 -5.98 2.07 -14.96
C GLU A 51 -5.23 1.43 -16.15
N LYS A 52 -5.33 0.10 -16.31
CA LYS A 52 -4.72 -0.69 -17.39
C LYS A 52 -3.20 -0.62 -17.45
N TYR A 53 -2.54 -0.31 -16.33
CA TYR A 53 -1.08 -0.41 -16.22
C TYR A 53 -0.58 -1.86 -16.17
N ILE A 54 -1.42 -2.77 -15.66
CA ILE A 54 -1.18 -4.23 -15.66
C ILE A 54 -2.43 -4.94 -16.18
N SER A 55 -2.24 -6.08 -16.85
CA SER A 55 -3.32 -6.91 -17.43
C SER A 55 -3.14 -8.37 -16.99
N PHE A 56 -4.26 -9.10 -16.90
CA PHE A 56 -4.30 -10.51 -16.51
C PHE A 56 -3.73 -11.45 -17.57
#